data_AF-A0A3A0DQR3-F1
#
_entry.id   AF-A0A3A0DQR3-F1
#
_cell.length_a   1.000
_cell.length_b   1.000
_cell.length_c   1.000
_cell.angle_alpha   90.00
_cell.angle_beta   90.00
_cell.angle_gamma   90.00
#
_symmetry.space_group_name_H-M   'P 1'
#
loop_
_entity.id
_entity.type
_entity.pdbx_description
1 polymer ?
#
loop_
_entity_poly.entity_id
_entity_poly.type
_entity_poly.pdbx_seq_one_letter_code
_entity_poly.pdbx_strand_id
1 'polypeptide(L)'
;MPASQPPIRIAIIGAGAVSDYHHVPGIRLDPRCELALVCDTSEALLEQRKKDWGVERITTDPLAACRDENVDAVVIATPNFTHRAIAVEAASHGKHVMCEKPLGLNAAEVEEMYHAARQRKVVHMTAFTYRFAPSMRYLAHLVKSGALGEPRHFRSQRFLDWPETSWGWRQYKATAGAGDLFDMTVHRLDFAMDLCGPLARICGAVARFVPRNKTKDGQDCPPSEVDDWSALIGEFRGGTVGVWEGTTLAKGYHRNGFGHEWAEINGAEGSAVYQLHEPNTILVGKTGDDLHSVPVPAEFLKPKDSPRDPAQGTPATVFRYDLMWEFVSAIVEGREAVPSFRDGLNAQLVADAVLQSHETRQWMELELV
;
A
#
# COMPACT_ATOMS: atom_id res chain seq x y z
N MET A 1 0.56 -7.33 -36.55
CA MET A 1 0.37 -7.35 -35.09
C MET A 1 1.07 -8.61 -34.59
N PRO A 2 1.98 -8.54 -33.60
CA PRO A 2 2.50 -9.76 -33.00
C PRO A 2 1.29 -10.54 -32.45
N ALA A 3 1.29 -11.86 -32.59
CA ALA A 3 0.22 -12.71 -32.04
C ALA A 3 0.03 -12.35 -30.56
N SER A 4 -1.20 -11.96 -30.17
CA SER A 4 -1.50 -11.59 -28.79
C SER A 4 -1.13 -12.76 -27.90
N GLN A 5 -0.18 -12.55 -26.98
CA GLN A 5 0.09 -13.52 -25.92
C GLN A 5 -1.23 -13.81 -25.18
N PRO A 6 -1.44 -15.06 -24.72
CA PRO A 6 -2.61 -15.37 -23.92
C PRO A 6 -2.65 -14.45 -22.67
N PRO A 7 -3.85 -14.08 -22.19
CA PRO A 7 -3.96 -13.23 -21.01
C PRO A 7 -3.33 -13.92 -19.79
N ILE A 8 -2.69 -13.12 -18.94
CA ILE A 8 -2.15 -13.59 -17.66
C ILE A 8 -3.31 -14.02 -16.76
N ARG A 9 -3.27 -15.27 -16.31
CA ARG A 9 -4.34 -15.87 -15.48
C ARG A 9 -4.08 -15.55 -14.01
N ILE A 10 -4.90 -14.69 -13.43
CA ILE A 10 -4.70 -14.18 -12.07
C ILE A 10 -5.61 -14.92 -11.09
N ALA A 11 -5.03 -15.39 -9.99
CA ALA A 11 -5.78 -15.82 -8.81
C ALA A 11 -5.86 -14.69 -7.78
N ILE A 12 -7.04 -14.43 -7.23
CA ILE A 12 -7.20 -13.58 -6.04
C ILE A 12 -7.32 -14.49 -4.82
N ILE A 13 -6.48 -14.27 -3.82
CA ILE A 13 -6.54 -14.94 -2.51
C ILE A 13 -6.97 -13.91 -1.47
N GLY A 14 -8.16 -14.08 -0.90
CA GLY A 14 -8.89 -13.10 -0.11
C GLY A 14 -9.98 -12.42 -0.95
N ALA A 15 -11.24 -12.81 -0.75
CA ALA A 15 -12.39 -12.33 -1.53
C ALA A 15 -13.16 -11.17 -0.87
N GLY A 16 -12.51 -10.52 0.11
CA GLY A 16 -13.06 -9.41 0.89
C GLY A 16 -13.16 -8.11 0.11
N ALA A 17 -13.47 -7.03 0.84
CA ALA A 17 -13.73 -5.72 0.24
C ALA A 17 -12.59 -5.25 -0.67
N VAL A 18 -11.32 -5.33 -0.22
CA VAL A 18 -10.16 -4.82 -0.98
C VAL A 18 -10.10 -5.39 -2.40
N SER A 19 -10.37 -6.68 -2.56
CA SER A 19 -10.43 -7.32 -3.87
C SER A 19 -11.59 -6.80 -4.71
N ASP A 20 -12.76 -6.61 -4.10
CA ASP A 20 -13.99 -6.14 -4.74
C ASP A 20 -13.87 -4.72 -5.29
N TYR A 21 -13.31 -3.79 -4.51
CA TYR A 21 -13.26 -2.38 -4.88
C TYR A 21 -11.92 -1.90 -5.48
N HIS A 22 -10.85 -2.71 -5.47
CA HIS A 22 -9.55 -2.36 -6.11
C HIS A 22 -9.10 -3.36 -7.17
N HIS A 23 -8.91 -4.63 -6.80
CA HIS A 23 -8.18 -5.59 -7.64
C HIS A 23 -9.02 -6.10 -8.80
N VAL A 24 -10.26 -6.53 -8.55
CA VAL A 24 -11.16 -7.03 -9.60
C VAL A 24 -11.48 -5.96 -10.65
N PRO A 25 -11.82 -4.71 -10.29
CA PRO A 25 -11.97 -3.64 -11.28
C PRO A 25 -10.70 -3.41 -12.11
N GLY A 26 -9.51 -3.43 -11.49
CA GLY A 26 -8.24 -3.30 -12.19
C GLY A 26 -7.99 -4.43 -13.19
N ILE A 27 -8.26 -5.68 -12.80
CA ILE A 27 -8.16 -6.85 -13.69
C ILE A 27 -9.11 -6.70 -14.88
N ARG A 28 -10.37 -6.31 -14.63
CA ARG A 28 -11.39 -6.17 -15.68
C ARG A 28 -11.07 -5.08 -16.71
N LEU A 29 -10.29 -4.08 -16.33
CA LEU A 29 -9.90 -2.99 -17.21
C LEU A 29 -8.74 -3.37 -18.15
N ASP A 30 -7.90 -4.33 -17.78
CA ASP A 30 -6.71 -4.68 -18.55
C ASP A 30 -6.93 -5.96 -19.38
N PRO A 31 -7.03 -5.87 -20.72
CA PRO A 31 -7.29 -7.04 -21.58
C PRO A 31 -6.11 -8.03 -21.63
N ARG A 32 -4.97 -7.70 -21.03
CA ARG A 32 -3.78 -8.57 -20.97
C ARG A 32 -3.83 -9.55 -19.79
N CYS A 33 -4.85 -9.48 -18.93
CA CYS A 33 -5.05 -10.43 -17.84
C CYS A 33 -6.52 -10.81 -17.67
N GLU A 34 -6.76 -11.87 -16.90
CA GLU A 34 -8.09 -12.34 -16.55
C GLU A 34 -8.14 -12.86 -15.11
N LEU A 35 -9.32 -12.79 -14.49
CA LEU A 35 -9.57 -13.40 -13.19
C LEU A 35 -9.85 -14.90 -13.38
N ALA A 36 -8.83 -15.72 -13.16
CA ALA A 36 -8.87 -17.15 -13.44
C ALA A 36 -9.34 -18.00 -12.25
N LEU A 37 -9.12 -17.52 -11.02
CA LEU A 37 -9.47 -18.24 -9.79
C LEU A 37 -9.68 -17.29 -8.61
N VAL A 38 -10.62 -17.61 -7.72
CA VAL A 38 -10.79 -16.89 -6.45
C VAL A 38 -10.68 -17.85 -5.27
N CYS A 39 -9.94 -17.42 -4.25
CA CYS A 39 -9.75 -18.15 -3.02
C CYS A 39 -10.21 -17.34 -1.80
N ASP A 40 -10.97 -17.97 -0.91
CA ASP A 40 -11.33 -17.43 0.40
C ASP A 40 -11.73 -18.58 1.34
N THR A 41 -11.52 -18.42 2.63
CA THR A 41 -11.96 -19.40 3.63
C THR A 41 -13.48 -19.55 3.72
N SER A 42 -14.25 -18.55 3.29
CA SER A 42 -15.71 -18.57 3.33
C SER A 42 -16.31 -19.08 2.02
N GLU A 43 -16.83 -20.31 2.01
CA GLU A 43 -17.57 -20.88 0.87
C GLU A 43 -18.76 -20.01 0.46
N ALA A 44 -19.51 -19.48 1.43
CA ALA A 44 -20.65 -18.61 1.17
C ALA A 44 -20.23 -17.32 0.44
N LEU A 45 -19.10 -16.73 0.81
CA LEU A 45 -18.55 -15.56 0.12
C LEU A 45 -18.07 -15.92 -1.29
N LEU A 46 -17.42 -17.08 -1.46
CA LEU A 46 -16.98 -17.54 -2.79
C LEU A 46 -18.15 -17.74 -3.75
N GLU A 47 -19.23 -18.39 -3.30
CA GLU A 47 -20.44 -18.57 -4.12
C GLU A 47 -21.09 -17.25 -4.51
N GLN A 48 -21.04 -16.25 -3.63
CA GLN A 48 -21.44 -14.89 -3.97
C GLN A 48 -20.50 -14.28 -5.03
N ARG A 49 -19.18 -14.41 -4.85
CA ARG A 49 -18.19 -13.84 -5.78
C ARG A 49 -18.18 -14.51 -7.15
N LYS A 50 -18.58 -15.78 -7.28
CA LYS A 50 -18.82 -16.39 -8.59
C LYS A 50 -19.77 -15.54 -9.44
N LYS A 51 -20.87 -15.07 -8.83
CA LYS A 51 -21.89 -14.26 -9.48
C LYS A 51 -21.43 -12.82 -9.69
N ASP A 52 -20.91 -12.18 -8.64
CA ASP A 52 -20.52 -10.77 -8.69
C ASP A 52 -19.35 -10.54 -9.65
N TRP A 53 -18.41 -11.48 -9.68
CA TRP A 53 -17.15 -11.34 -10.41
C TRP A 53 -17.14 -12.05 -11.75
N GLY A 54 -18.08 -12.98 -11.99
CA GLY A 54 -18.16 -13.77 -13.23
C GLY A 54 -17.05 -14.80 -13.34
N VAL A 55 -16.65 -15.39 -12.21
CA VAL A 55 -15.55 -16.36 -12.11
C VAL A 55 -16.09 -17.74 -11.76
N GLU A 56 -15.66 -18.77 -12.48
CA GLU A 56 -16.17 -20.13 -12.26
C GLU A 56 -15.35 -20.93 -11.26
N ARG A 57 -14.03 -20.72 -11.25
CA ARG A 57 -13.08 -21.51 -10.45
C ARG A 57 -12.89 -20.84 -9.10
N ILE A 58 -13.25 -21.57 -8.06
CA ILE A 58 -13.12 -21.16 -6.67
C ILE A 58 -12.42 -22.25 -5.85
N THR A 59 -11.77 -21.87 -4.76
CA THR A 59 -11.16 -22.79 -3.79
C THR A 59 -11.17 -22.18 -2.39
N THR A 60 -11.21 -23.01 -1.36
CA THR A 60 -11.03 -22.57 0.03
C THR A 60 -9.60 -22.75 0.54
N ASP A 61 -8.74 -23.41 -0.27
CA ASP A 61 -7.33 -23.63 0.05
C ASP A 61 -6.41 -22.64 -0.70
N PRO A 62 -5.76 -21.70 0.00
CA PRO A 62 -4.85 -20.75 -0.63
C PRO A 62 -3.61 -21.41 -1.22
N LEU A 63 -3.13 -22.53 -0.67
CA LEU A 63 -1.95 -23.22 -1.20
C LEU A 63 -2.28 -23.98 -2.48
N ALA A 64 -3.51 -24.51 -2.59
CA ALA A 64 -4.00 -25.07 -3.85
C ALA A 64 -4.00 -24.02 -4.96
N ALA A 65 -4.44 -22.79 -4.68
CA ALA A 65 -4.37 -21.68 -5.64
C ALA A 65 -2.93 -21.37 -6.09
N CYS A 66 -1.95 -21.43 -5.17
CA CYS A 66 -0.54 -21.20 -5.48
C CYS A 66 0.07 -22.28 -6.37
N ARG A 67 -0.40 -23.53 -6.24
CA ARG A 67 0.10 -24.71 -6.96
C ARG A 67 -0.59 -24.94 -8.31
N ASP A 68 -1.69 -24.25 -8.56
CA ASP A 68 -2.52 -24.45 -9.76
C ASP A 68 -1.76 -24.09 -11.04
N GLU A 69 -1.63 -25.04 -11.97
CA GLU A 69 -0.94 -24.85 -13.25
C GLU A 69 -1.68 -23.89 -14.20
N ASN A 70 -2.95 -23.60 -13.92
CA ASN A 70 -3.77 -22.67 -14.68
C ASN A 70 -3.83 -21.27 -14.06
N VAL A 71 -2.87 -20.94 -13.19
CA VAL A 71 -2.66 -19.61 -12.61
C VAL A 71 -1.23 -19.19 -12.93
N ASP A 72 -1.04 -17.95 -13.39
CA ASP A 72 0.26 -17.37 -13.73
C ASP A 72 0.72 -16.37 -12.66
N ALA A 73 -0.23 -15.70 -12.01
CA ALA A 73 0.02 -14.71 -10.97
C ALA A 73 -1.01 -14.79 -9.85
N VAL A 74 -0.61 -14.41 -8.64
CA VAL A 74 -1.49 -14.33 -7.46
C VAL A 74 -1.56 -12.90 -6.92
N VAL A 75 -2.75 -12.50 -6.49
CA VAL A 75 -3.00 -11.28 -5.71
C VAL A 75 -3.42 -11.70 -4.31
N ILE A 76 -2.60 -11.38 -3.32
CA ILE A 76 -2.82 -11.74 -1.91
C ILE A 76 -3.44 -10.54 -1.20
N ALA A 77 -4.73 -10.64 -0.87
CA ALA A 77 -5.54 -9.62 -0.21
C ALA A 77 -6.17 -10.16 1.09
N THR A 78 -5.40 -10.97 1.82
CA THR A 78 -5.78 -11.61 3.09
C THR A 78 -5.30 -10.79 4.30
N PRO A 79 -5.52 -11.23 5.55
CA PRO A 79 -4.88 -10.63 6.73
C PRO A 79 -3.35 -10.83 6.78
N ASN A 80 -2.62 -9.89 7.37
CA ASN A 80 -1.15 -9.78 7.34
C ASN A 80 -0.43 -11.10 7.69
N PHE A 81 -0.86 -11.79 8.74
CA PHE A 81 -0.22 -13.02 9.22
C PHE A 81 -0.21 -14.19 8.22
N THR A 82 -1.01 -14.09 7.17
CA THR A 82 -1.09 -15.12 6.13
C THR A 82 -0.20 -14.82 4.92
N HIS A 83 0.24 -13.56 4.76
CA HIS A 83 0.94 -13.10 3.57
C HIS A 83 2.22 -13.90 3.29
N ARG A 84 3.06 -14.08 4.31
CA ARG A 84 4.36 -14.75 4.18
C ARG A 84 4.24 -16.14 3.58
N ALA A 85 3.41 -16.99 4.18
CA ALA A 85 3.25 -18.38 3.75
C ALA A 85 2.71 -18.46 2.31
N ILE A 86 1.72 -17.63 1.97
CA ILE A 86 1.10 -17.63 0.65
C ILE A 86 2.07 -17.10 -0.42
N ALA A 87 2.75 -15.99 -0.14
CA ALA A 87 3.69 -15.37 -1.09
C ALA A 87 4.90 -16.26 -1.36
N VAL A 88 5.47 -16.88 -0.33
CA VAL A 88 6.59 -17.84 -0.48
C VAL A 88 6.14 -19.07 -1.27
N GLU A 89 4.96 -19.63 -0.96
CA GLU A 89 4.42 -20.78 -1.70
C GLU A 89 4.23 -20.44 -3.19
N ALA A 90 3.56 -19.32 -3.48
CA ALA A 90 3.32 -18.86 -4.85
C ALA A 90 4.62 -18.63 -5.62
N ALA A 91 5.57 -17.90 -5.03
CA ALA A 91 6.88 -17.65 -5.64
C ALA A 91 7.63 -18.97 -5.91
N SER A 92 7.60 -19.93 -4.98
CA SER A 92 8.26 -21.22 -5.13
C SER A 92 7.70 -22.06 -6.29
N HIS A 93 6.45 -21.81 -6.69
CA HIS A 93 5.80 -22.40 -7.88
C HIS A 93 5.90 -21.51 -9.13
N GLY A 94 6.77 -20.50 -9.10
CA GLY A 94 7.04 -19.62 -10.24
C GLY A 94 5.91 -18.64 -10.56
N LYS A 95 4.96 -18.42 -9.64
CA LYS A 95 3.88 -17.45 -9.84
C LYS A 95 4.39 -16.03 -9.59
N HIS A 96 3.94 -15.07 -10.40
CA HIS A 96 4.09 -13.66 -10.06
C HIS A 96 3.24 -13.30 -8.84
N VAL A 97 3.70 -12.39 -7.98
CA VAL A 97 3.03 -12.14 -6.69
C VAL A 97 2.78 -10.66 -6.47
N MET A 98 1.51 -10.25 -6.36
CA MET A 98 1.16 -8.97 -5.74
C MET A 98 0.59 -9.23 -4.35
N CYS A 99 1.02 -8.48 -3.33
CA CYS A 99 0.57 -8.69 -1.96
C CYS A 99 0.19 -7.37 -1.29
N GLU A 100 -0.93 -7.39 -0.56
CA GLU A 100 -1.38 -6.26 0.24
C GLU A 100 -0.37 -5.84 1.30
N LYS A 101 -0.49 -4.58 1.72
CA LYS A 101 0.35 -4.00 2.76
C LYS A 101 -0.29 -4.17 4.16
N PRO A 102 0.53 -4.17 5.22
CA PRO A 102 1.97 -4.39 5.20
C PRO A 102 2.27 -5.79 4.67
N LEU A 103 3.46 -5.99 4.08
CA LEU A 103 3.78 -7.28 3.45
C LEU A 103 3.81 -8.44 4.45
N GLY A 104 4.19 -8.20 5.70
CA GLY A 104 4.28 -9.23 6.73
C GLY A 104 4.10 -8.64 8.13
N LEU A 105 4.34 -9.46 9.16
CA LEU A 105 4.22 -9.03 10.56
C LEU A 105 5.48 -8.36 11.11
N ASN A 106 6.59 -8.43 10.37
CA ASN A 106 7.89 -7.80 10.69
C ASN A 106 8.82 -7.93 9.47
N ALA A 107 9.96 -7.26 9.51
CA ALA A 107 10.93 -7.21 8.42
C ALA A 107 11.52 -8.59 8.07
N ALA A 108 11.70 -9.49 9.04
CA ALA A 108 12.22 -10.83 8.77
C ALA A 108 11.27 -11.65 7.88
N GLU A 109 9.96 -11.59 8.14
CA GLU A 109 8.98 -12.23 7.27
C GLU A 109 8.97 -11.65 5.85
N VAL A 110 9.08 -10.32 5.75
CA VAL A 110 9.09 -9.63 4.46
C VAL A 110 10.39 -9.93 3.68
N GLU A 111 11.52 -10.10 4.38
CA GLU A 111 12.79 -10.51 3.81
C GLU A 111 12.71 -11.92 3.22
N GLU A 112 12.09 -12.87 3.92
CA GLU A 112 11.80 -14.21 3.39
C GLU A 112 10.99 -14.15 2.09
N MET A 113 9.92 -13.34 2.07
CA MET A 113 9.08 -13.16 0.88
C MET A 113 9.87 -12.56 -0.29
N TYR A 114 10.64 -11.51 -0.03
CA TYR A 114 11.48 -10.83 -1.03
C TYR A 114 12.50 -11.80 -1.63
N HIS A 115 13.21 -12.56 -0.79
CA HIS A 115 14.19 -13.53 -1.26
C HIS A 115 13.57 -14.68 -2.05
N ALA A 116 12.43 -15.22 -1.60
CA ALA A 116 11.73 -16.28 -2.33
C ALA A 116 11.34 -15.83 -3.75
N ALA A 117 10.76 -14.63 -3.89
CA ALA A 117 10.37 -14.08 -5.18
C ALA A 117 11.59 -13.79 -6.08
N ARG A 118 12.63 -13.17 -5.51
CA ARG A 118 13.86 -12.83 -6.24
C ARG A 118 14.63 -14.07 -6.73
N GLN A 119 14.75 -15.11 -5.89
CA GLN A 119 15.40 -16.37 -6.26
C GLN A 119 14.72 -17.05 -7.44
N ARG A 120 13.38 -16.94 -7.51
CA ARG A 120 12.55 -17.50 -8.58
C ARG A 120 12.41 -16.58 -9.79
N LYS A 121 12.96 -15.36 -9.72
CA LYS A 121 12.91 -14.33 -10.77
C LYS A 121 11.48 -14.03 -11.22
N VAL A 122 10.52 -14.10 -10.29
CA VAL A 122 9.14 -13.74 -10.56
C VAL A 122 8.95 -12.26 -10.25
N VAL A 123 8.17 -11.55 -11.08
CA VAL A 123 7.68 -10.21 -10.74
C VAL A 123 6.93 -10.25 -9.41
N HIS A 124 7.28 -9.33 -8.52
CA HIS A 124 6.67 -9.21 -7.21
C HIS A 124 6.39 -7.74 -6.84
N MET A 125 5.23 -7.46 -6.27
CA MET A 125 4.73 -6.09 -6.04
C MET A 125 4.01 -5.98 -4.70
N THR A 126 4.24 -4.89 -3.96
CA THR A 126 3.45 -4.57 -2.77
C THR A 126 2.38 -3.53 -3.09
N ALA A 127 1.20 -3.64 -2.49
CA ALA A 127 0.06 -2.78 -2.78
C ALA A 127 0.13 -1.40 -2.08
N PHE A 128 1.23 -0.66 -2.21
CA PHE A 128 1.29 0.76 -1.83
C PHE A 128 0.53 1.63 -2.83
N THR A 129 -0.79 1.50 -2.79
CA THR A 129 -1.73 2.03 -3.80
C THR A 129 -1.63 3.54 -3.99
N TYR A 130 -1.22 4.29 -2.97
CA TYR A 130 -1.14 5.74 -3.04
C TYR A 130 -0.01 6.23 -3.97
N ARG A 131 0.99 5.40 -4.30
CA ARG A 131 1.96 5.74 -5.36
C ARG A 131 1.29 6.01 -6.72
N PHE A 132 0.07 5.52 -6.92
CA PHE A 132 -0.70 5.70 -8.14
C PHE A 132 -1.61 6.93 -8.12
N ALA A 133 -1.77 7.59 -6.97
CA ALA A 133 -2.57 8.81 -6.87
C ALA A 133 -1.96 9.92 -7.77
N PRO A 134 -2.76 10.62 -8.61
CA PRO A 134 -2.20 11.53 -9.60
C PRO A 134 -1.31 12.64 -9.04
N SER A 135 -1.73 13.32 -7.97
CA SER A 135 -0.90 14.35 -7.35
C SER A 135 0.31 13.79 -6.62
N MET A 136 0.32 12.52 -6.18
CA MET A 136 1.55 11.88 -5.68
C MET A 136 2.53 11.58 -6.81
N ARG A 137 2.04 11.10 -7.96
CA ARG A 137 2.86 10.89 -9.15
C ARG A 137 3.48 12.20 -9.64
N TYR A 138 2.68 13.27 -9.65
CA TYR A 138 3.16 14.59 -10.01
C TYR A 138 4.12 15.16 -8.97
N LEU A 139 3.87 14.96 -7.67
CA LEU A 139 4.79 15.35 -6.61
C LEU A 139 6.16 14.67 -6.75
N ALA A 140 6.18 13.37 -7.06
CA ALA A 140 7.41 12.65 -7.35
C ALA A 140 8.15 13.23 -8.57
N HIS A 141 7.41 13.63 -9.62
CA HIS A 141 8.01 14.32 -10.76
C HIS A 141 8.59 15.69 -10.38
N LEU A 142 7.89 16.51 -9.60
CA LEU A 142 8.38 17.82 -9.15
C LEU A 142 9.67 17.72 -8.35
N VAL A 143 9.79 16.70 -7.48
CA VAL A 143 11.02 16.43 -6.74
C VAL A 143 12.12 15.94 -7.68
N LYS A 144 11.86 14.91 -8.49
CA LYS A 144 12.87 14.27 -9.36
C LYS A 144 13.37 15.20 -10.49
N SER A 145 12.54 16.14 -10.94
CA SER A 145 12.92 17.16 -11.95
C SER A 145 13.68 18.35 -11.37
N GLY A 146 13.74 18.49 -10.03
CA GLY A 146 14.34 19.65 -9.37
C GLY A 146 13.45 20.89 -9.35
N ALA A 147 12.17 20.79 -9.73
CA ALA A 147 11.25 21.93 -9.79
C ALA A 147 10.98 22.58 -8.41
N LEU A 148 11.28 21.88 -7.32
CA LEU A 148 11.19 22.38 -5.95
C LEU A 148 12.57 22.79 -5.37
N GLY A 149 13.64 22.70 -6.17
CA GLY A 149 15.02 22.83 -5.70
C GLY A 149 15.46 21.64 -4.84
N GLU A 150 16.47 21.85 -4.02
CA GLU A 150 16.95 20.86 -3.04
C GLU A 150 15.86 20.58 -1.98
N PRO A 151 15.37 19.32 -1.84
CA PRO A 151 14.41 18.97 -0.80
C PRO A 151 15.00 19.18 0.61
N ARG A 152 14.24 19.82 1.50
CA ARG A 152 14.70 20.16 2.86
C ARG A 152 13.92 19.42 3.93
N HIS A 153 12.59 19.50 3.88
CA HIS A 153 11.76 18.79 4.83
C HIS A 153 10.48 18.22 4.23
N PHE A 154 10.14 17.02 4.69
CA PHE A 154 8.93 16.30 4.39
C PHE A 154 8.02 16.28 5.62
N ARG A 155 6.71 16.37 5.42
CA ARG A 155 5.74 16.07 6.48
C ARG A 155 4.56 15.27 5.97
N SER A 156 4.04 14.39 6.82
CA SER A 156 2.86 13.59 6.53
C SER A 156 1.90 13.55 7.71
N GLN A 157 0.60 13.65 7.41
CA GLN A 157 -0.47 13.39 8.35
C GLN A 157 -1.42 12.35 7.76
N ARG A 158 -1.72 11.31 8.52
CA ARG A 158 -2.71 10.30 8.14
C ARG A 158 -3.71 10.07 9.25
N PHE A 159 -4.88 10.69 9.12
CA PHE A 159 -5.90 10.68 10.15
C PHE A 159 -7.14 9.95 9.67
N LEU A 160 -7.58 8.97 10.44
CA LEU A 160 -8.78 8.19 10.22
C LEU A 160 -9.71 8.35 11.41
N ASP A 161 -11.01 8.31 11.13
CA ASP A 161 -12.05 8.20 12.14
C ASP A 161 -12.69 6.81 12.04
N TRP A 162 -11.99 5.81 12.57
CA TRP A 162 -12.50 4.44 12.58
C TRP A 162 -13.38 4.22 13.81
N PRO A 163 -14.48 3.45 13.67
CA PRO A 163 -15.20 2.93 14.82
C PRO A 163 -14.25 2.05 15.63
N GLU A 164 -14.18 2.30 16.94
CA GLU A 164 -13.25 1.60 17.85
C GLU A 164 -13.49 0.08 17.87
N THR A 165 -14.70 -0.36 17.54
CA THR A 165 -15.13 -1.77 17.51
C THR A 165 -14.87 -2.48 16.17
N SER A 166 -14.32 -1.80 15.17
CA SER A 166 -14.22 -2.30 13.78
C SER A 166 -12.90 -3.01 13.43
N TRP A 167 -12.00 -3.20 14.40
CA TRP A 167 -10.63 -3.62 14.12
C TRP A 167 -10.47 -5.12 13.81
N GLY A 168 -11.23 -5.98 14.50
CA GLY A 168 -11.13 -7.43 14.32
C GLY A 168 -9.70 -7.93 14.48
N TRP A 169 -9.19 -8.72 13.53
CA TRP A 169 -7.82 -9.23 13.56
C TRP A 169 -6.74 -8.13 13.61
N ARG A 170 -7.05 -6.89 13.21
CA ARG A 170 -6.06 -5.79 13.24
C ARG A 170 -5.64 -5.41 14.65
N GLN A 171 -6.43 -5.76 15.68
CA GLN A 171 -6.15 -5.31 17.04
C GLN A 171 -5.13 -6.16 17.80
N TYR A 172 -4.64 -7.26 17.21
CA TYR A 172 -3.75 -8.23 17.87
C TYR A 172 -2.39 -8.30 17.18
N LYS A 173 -1.31 -8.30 17.96
CA LYS A 173 0.06 -8.32 17.42
C LYS A 173 0.33 -9.56 16.59
N ALA A 174 -0.17 -10.72 17.03
CA ALA A 174 0.03 -11.99 16.35
C ALA A 174 -0.59 -12.06 14.95
N THR A 175 -1.60 -11.22 14.66
CA THR A 175 -2.29 -11.22 13.36
C THR A 175 -2.02 -9.99 12.52
N ALA A 176 -1.59 -8.87 13.13
CA ALA A 176 -1.38 -7.60 12.46
C ALA A 176 0.06 -7.06 12.51
N GLY A 177 0.86 -7.49 13.48
CA GLY A 177 2.19 -6.94 13.79
C GLY A 177 2.08 -5.69 14.65
N ALA A 178 1.54 -4.62 14.07
CA ALA A 178 1.21 -3.36 14.74
C ALA A 178 -0.12 -2.81 14.24
N GLY A 179 -0.53 -1.66 14.76
CA GLY A 179 -1.83 -1.05 14.50
C GLY A 179 -1.73 0.01 13.42
N ASP A 180 -2.00 1.28 13.78
CA ASP A 180 -1.94 2.41 12.85
C ASP A 180 -0.59 2.49 12.10
N LEU A 181 0.52 2.24 12.79
CA LEU A 181 1.86 2.30 12.21
C LEU A 181 1.98 1.39 10.97
N PHE A 182 1.50 0.15 11.08
CA PHE A 182 1.62 -0.86 10.02
C PHE A 182 0.47 -0.78 9.02
N ASP A 183 -0.73 -0.39 9.45
CA ASP A 183 -1.86 -0.31 8.53
C ASP A 183 -1.77 0.94 7.65
N MET A 184 -1.41 2.09 8.20
CA MET A 184 -1.59 3.36 7.52
C MET A 184 -0.32 4.20 7.40
N THR A 185 0.47 4.33 8.46
CA THR A 185 1.71 5.12 8.42
C THR A 185 2.76 4.51 7.48
N VAL A 186 2.78 3.18 7.32
CA VAL A 186 3.69 2.48 6.39
C VAL A 186 3.59 3.00 4.95
N HIS A 187 2.40 3.38 4.47
CA HIS A 187 2.22 3.99 3.14
C HIS A 187 2.99 5.30 3.00
N ARG A 188 3.13 6.04 4.10
CA ARG A 188 3.80 7.35 4.15
C ARG A 188 5.31 7.20 4.36
N LEU A 189 5.75 6.11 5.00
CA LEU A 189 7.17 5.73 5.04
C LEU A 189 7.64 5.37 3.62
N ASP A 190 6.91 4.49 2.93
CA ASP A 190 7.15 4.15 1.52
C ASP A 190 7.23 5.40 0.65
N PHE A 191 6.20 6.24 0.72
CA PHE A 191 6.13 7.42 -0.14
C PHE A 191 7.28 8.40 0.11
N ALA A 192 7.61 8.66 1.37
CA ALA A 192 8.68 9.58 1.69
C ALA A 192 10.04 9.06 1.18
N MET A 193 10.25 7.74 1.16
CA MET A 193 11.44 7.14 0.57
C MET A 193 11.47 7.20 -0.97
N ASP A 194 10.33 7.06 -1.66
CA ASP A 194 10.26 7.29 -3.12
C ASP A 194 10.59 8.73 -3.51
N LEU A 195 10.22 9.70 -2.65
CA LEU A 195 10.51 11.12 -2.87
C LEU A 195 11.95 11.50 -2.50
N CYS A 196 12.39 11.13 -1.30
CA CYS A 196 13.59 11.70 -0.68
C CYS A 196 14.78 10.73 -0.66
N GLY A 197 14.59 9.51 -1.16
CA GLY A 197 15.59 8.44 -1.11
C GLY A 197 15.61 7.69 0.23
N PRO A 198 16.68 6.94 0.53
CA PRO A 198 16.74 6.09 1.72
C PRO A 198 16.75 6.89 3.01
N LEU A 199 15.95 6.47 3.99
CA LEU A 199 16.06 6.94 5.37
C LEU A 199 17.37 6.45 5.99
N ALA A 200 18.06 7.34 6.71
CA ALA A 200 19.30 7.05 7.43
C ALA A 200 19.01 6.65 8.88
N ARG A 201 18.15 7.40 9.56
CA ARG A 201 17.79 7.14 10.96
C ARG A 201 16.43 7.74 11.32
N ILE A 202 15.80 7.19 12.34
CA ILE A 202 14.50 7.65 12.85
C ILE A 202 14.49 7.73 14.37
N CYS A 203 13.56 8.51 14.91
CA CYS A 203 13.15 8.46 16.31
C CYS A 203 11.62 8.55 16.35
N GLY A 204 10.96 7.62 17.03
CA GLY A 204 9.51 7.48 16.94
C GLY A 204 8.85 6.98 18.22
N ALA A 205 7.53 7.15 18.26
CA ALA A 205 6.68 6.70 19.34
C ALA A 205 5.35 6.20 18.80
N VAL A 206 4.76 5.25 19.52
CA VAL A 206 3.40 4.79 19.31
C VAL A 206 2.59 4.93 20.59
N ALA A 207 1.27 4.98 20.46
CA ALA A 207 0.36 5.05 21.60
C ALA A 207 -0.88 4.20 21.36
N ARG A 208 -1.34 3.51 22.40
CA ARG A 208 -2.64 2.82 22.45
C ARG A 208 -3.52 3.54 23.45
N PHE A 209 -4.62 4.13 22.99
CA PHE A 209 -5.58 4.87 23.79
C PHE A 209 -6.79 4.02 24.17
N VAL A 210 -7.23 3.14 23.26
CA VAL A 210 -8.50 2.41 23.41
C VAL A 210 -8.24 0.92 23.64
N PRO A 211 -8.84 0.30 24.68
CA PRO A 211 -8.64 -1.12 24.96
C PRO A 211 -9.33 -2.05 23.95
N ARG A 212 -10.36 -1.60 23.23
CA ARG A 212 -11.15 -2.39 22.24
C ARG A 212 -11.52 -3.80 22.71
N ASN A 213 -12.14 -3.89 23.89
CA ASN A 213 -12.58 -5.16 24.47
C ASN A 213 -14.00 -5.57 24.03
N LYS A 214 -14.54 -4.94 22.98
CA LYS A 214 -15.85 -5.28 22.39
C LYS A 214 -15.78 -5.31 20.87
N THR A 215 -16.42 -6.32 20.29
CA THR A 215 -16.65 -6.45 18.85
C THR A 215 -17.69 -5.45 18.34
N LYS A 216 -17.82 -5.33 17.01
CA LYS A 216 -18.85 -4.49 16.37
C LYS A 216 -20.27 -4.83 16.83
N ASP A 217 -20.53 -6.10 17.13
CA ASP A 217 -21.85 -6.59 17.58
C ASP A 217 -22.03 -6.52 19.10
N GLY A 218 -21.08 -5.90 19.81
CA GLY A 218 -21.14 -5.65 21.25
C GLY A 218 -20.71 -6.82 22.14
N GLN A 219 -20.26 -7.92 21.55
CA GLN A 219 -19.71 -9.08 22.30
C GLN A 219 -18.33 -8.76 22.84
N ASP A 220 -18.01 -9.28 24.02
CA ASP A 220 -16.68 -9.14 24.63
C ASP A 220 -15.60 -9.83 23.80
N CYS A 221 -14.42 -9.23 23.74
CA CYS A 221 -13.24 -9.81 23.10
C CYS A 221 -11.96 -9.46 23.87
N PRO A 222 -10.84 -10.18 23.65
CA PRO A 222 -9.55 -9.82 24.23
C PRO A 222 -9.15 -8.39 23.85
N PRO A 223 -8.53 -7.63 24.77
CA PRO A 223 -8.16 -6.25 24.52
C PRO A 223 -7.14 -6.13 23.39
N SER A 224 -7.16 -4.98 22.71
CA SER A 224 -6.19 -4.62 21.68
C SER A 224 -4.78 -4.58 22.23
N GLU A 225 -3.81 -5.07 21.46
CA GLU A 225 -2.38 -5.12 21.81
C GLU A 225 -1.53 -4.14 20.99
N VAL A 226 -2.16 -3.40 20.09
CA VAL A 226 -1.49 -2.59 19.07
C VAL A 226 -1.78 -1.10 19.25
N ASP A 227 -1.05 -0.28 18.51
CA ASP A 227 -1.13 1.18 18.52
C ASP A 227 -2.33 1.75 17.74
N ASP A 228 -2.79 2.90 18.20
CA ASP A 228 -3.87 3.70 17.61
C ASP A 228 -3.33 4.94 16.89
N TRP A 229 -2.10 5.30 17.24
CA TRP A 229 -1.38 6.48 16.83
C TRP A 229 0.10 6.17 16.77
N SER A 230 0.73 6.74 15.77
CA SER A 230 2.17 6.67 15.54
C SER A 230 2.69 8.05 15.16
N ALA A 231 3.86 8.43 15.67
CA ALA A 231 4.58 9.59 15.18
C ALA A 231 6.08 9.33 15.17
N LEU A 232 6.75 9.94 14.21
CA LEU A 232 8.20 9.86 14.10
C LEU A 232 8.79 11.10 13.46
N ILE A 233 10.06 11.31 13.77
CA ILE A 233 10.97 12.16 13.00
C ILE A 233 12.05 11.28 12.36
N GLY A 234 12.60 11.74 11.25
CA GLY A 234 13.59 10.97 10.50
C GLY A 234 14.52 11.84 9.70
N GLU A 235 15.69 11.30 9.40
CA GLU A 235 16.69 11.94 8.55
C GLU A 235 16.99 11.03 7.37
N PHE A 236 16.96 11.59 6.16
CA PHE A 236 17.29 10.90 4.94
C PHE A 236 18.78 10.96 4.68
N ARG A 237 19.33 9.97 3.95
CA ARG A 237 20.74 9.97 3.54
C ARG A 237 21.09 11.18 2.65
N GLY A 238 20.10 11.74 1.96
CA GLY A 238 20.21 12.96 1.16
C GLY A 238 20.13 14.27 1.94
N GLY A 239 20.00 14.25 3.27
CA GLY A 239 19.96 15.45 4.12
C GLY A 239 18.56 16.02 4.40
N THR A 240 17.53 15.58 3.66
CA THR A 240 16.12 15.89 3.97
C THR A 240 15.78 15.40 5.38
N VAL A 241 14.95 16.15 6.12
CA VAL A 241 14.36 15.70 7.38
C VAL A 241 12.86 15.43 7.22
N GLY A 242 12.29 14.53 8.00
CA GLY A 242 10.89 14.14 7.87
C GLY A 242 10.16 14.15 9.21
N VAL A 243 8.86 14.42 9.16
CA VAL A 243 7.92 14.26 10.27
C VAL A 243 6.69 13.49 9.80
N TRP A 244 6.27 12.49 10.56
CA TRP A 244 5.07 11.71 10.28
C TRP A 244 4.18 11.68 11.50
N GLU A 245 2.89 11.73 11.27
CA GLU A 245 1.85 11.43 12.25
C GLU A 245 0.76 10.59 11.60
N GLY A 246 0.40 9.48 12.23
CA GLY A 246 -0.70 8.62 11.86
C GLY A 246 -1.63 8.43 13.06
N THR A 247 -2.93 8.35 12.80
CA THR A 247 -3.89 7.85 13.78
C THR A 247 -5.18 7.36 13.16
N THR A 248 -5.80 6.45 13.88
CA THR A 248 -7.11 5.84 13.58
C THR A 248 -8.26 6.39 14.42
N LEU A 249 -7.97 7.31 15.35
CA LEU A 249 -8.92 7.83 16.33
C LEU A 249 -9.16 9.34 16.20
N ALA A 250 -8.84 9.93 15.05
CA ALA A 250 -9.07 11.34 14.79
C ALA A 250 -10.56 11.61 14.50
N LYS A 251 -11.38 11.73 15.55
CA LYS A 251 -12.82 11.94 15.44
C LYS A 251 -13.14 13.20 14.61
N GLY A 252 -14.09 13.08 13.68
CA GLY A 252 -14.43 14.15 12.73
C GLY A 252 -13.62 14.11 11.42
N TYR A 253 -12.56 13.30 11.35
CA TYR A 253 -11.83 13.02 10.11
C TYR A 253 -12.40 11.79 9.39
N HIS A 254 -13.73 11.64 9.29
CA HIS A 254 -14.33 10.50 8.58
C HIS A 254 -14.10 10.57 7.07
N ARG A 255 -14.38 11.73 6.45
CA ARG A 255 -14.20 12.00 5.01
C ARG A 255 -14.65 10.83 4.12
N ASN A 256 -15.92 10.40 4.28
CA ASN A 256 -16.54 9.27 3.60
C ASN A 256 -15.76 7.94 3.74
N GLY A 257 -15.13 7.72 4.89
CA GLY A 257 -14.32 6.54 5.18
C GLY A 257 -12.87 6.61 4.73
N PHE A 258 -12.47 7.62 3.94
CA PHE A 258 -11.09 7.77 3.48
C PHE A 258 -10.20 8.48 4.49
N GLY A 259 -10.80 9.27 5.38
CA GLY A 259 -10.12 10.15 6.30
C GLY A 259 -9.28 11.23 5.65
N HIS A 260 -8.44 11.87 6.47
CA HIS A 260 -7.52 12.91 6.03
C HIS A 260 -6.15 12.32 5.75
N GLU A 261 -5.57 12.82 4.67
CA GLU A 261 -4.24 12.44 4.25
C GLU A 261 -3.60 13.67 3.60
N TRP A 262 -2.43 14.02 4.12
CA TRP A 262 -1.62 15.16 3.72
C TRP A 262 -0.18 14.68 3.61
N ALA A 263 0.46 14.97 2.48
CA ALA A 263 1.89 14.76 2.33
C ALA A 263 2.50 15.98 1.64
N GLU A 264 3.50 16.56 2.25
CA GLU A 264 4.09 17.83 1.82
C GLU A 264 5.60 17.70 1.77
N ILE A 265 6.18 18.23 0.71
CA ILE A 265 7.62 18.40 0.56
C ILE A 265 7.91 19.89 0.37
N ASN A 266 8.92 20.37 1.08
CA ASN A 266 9.40 21.74 0.97
C ASN A 266 10.86 21.69 0.56
N GLY A 267 11.15 22.30 -0.59
CA GLY A 267 12.50 22.44 -1.11
C GLY A 267 12.98 23.89 -1.12
N ALA A 268 14.18 24.09 -1.66
CA ALA A 268 14.82 25.40 -1.73
C ALA A 268 14.08 26.43 -2.59
N GLU A 269 13.30 25.98 -3.58
CA GLU A 269 12.64 26.85 -4.57
C GLU A 269 11.11 26.80 -4.51
N GLY A 270 10.54 25.90 -3.72
CA GLY A 270 9.09 25.82 -3.57
C GLY A 270 8.63 24.67 -2.69
N SER A 271 7.32 24.63 -2.52
CA SER A 271 6.59 23.65 -1.72
C SER A 271 5.50 23.01 -2.57
N ALA A 272 5.23 21.74 -2.31
CA ALA A 272 4.11 21.05 -2.94
C ALA A 272 3.42 20.08 -1.95
N VAL A 273 2.09 20.02 -2.03
CA VAL A 273 1.25 19.25 -1.10
C VAL A 273 0.28 18.37 -1.87
N TYR A 274 0.33 17.09 -1.57
CA TYR A 274 -0.65 16.10 -1.95
C TYR A 274 -1.80 16.04 -0.92
N GLN A 275 -3.02 15.87 -1.43
CA GLN A 275 -4.24 15.69 -0.64
C GLN A 275 -5.10 14.57 -1.23
N LEU A 276 -5.36 13.49 -0.48
CA LEU A 276 -6.11 12.32 -1.00
C LEU A 276 -7.52 12.64 -1.52
N HIS A 277 -8.17 13.64 -0.93
CA HIS A 277 -9.54 14.02 -1.27
C HIS A 277 -9.64 14.83 -2.56
N GLU A 278 -8.53 15.41 -3.01
CA GLU A 278 -8.42 16.10 -4.29
C GLU A 278 -7.21 15.56 -5.06
N PRO A 279 -7.20 14.27 -5.42
CA PRO A 279 -6.00 13.63 -5.94
C PRO A 279 -5.65 14.10 -7.36
N ASN A 280 -6.55 14.83 -8.03
CA ASN A 280 -6.35 15.43 -9.36
C ASN A 280 -5.91 16.91 -9.28
N THR A 281 -5.75 17.46 -8.08
CA THR A 281 -5.15 18.78 -7.85
C THR A 281 -3.95 18.60 -6.92
N ILE A 282 -3.08 19.62 -6.89
CA ILE A 282 -1.95 19.69 -5.98
C ILE A 282 -1.83 21.13 -5.48
N LEU A 283 -1.49 21.32 -4.22
CA LEU A 283 -1.15 22.67 -3.74
C LEU A 283 0.32 22.93 -4.04
N VAL A 284 0.64 24.10 -4.58
CA VAL A 284 2.01 24.54 -4.83
C VAL A 284 2.19 25.97 -4.34
N GLY A 285 3.43 26.31 -3.96
CA GLY A 285 3.78 27.66 -3.55
C GLY A 285 5.27 27.91 -3.63
N LYS A 286 5.65 29.17 -3.75
CA LYS A 286 7.04 29.63 -3.81
C LYS A 286 7.23 30.82 -2.86
N THR A 287 8.48 31.24 -2.69
CA THR A 287 8.78 32.43 -1.89
C THR A 287 8.01 33.65 -2.40
N GLY A 288 7.23 34.27 -1.51
CA GLY A 288 6.42 35.44 -1.83
C GLY A 288 4.95 35.14 -2.15
N ASP A 289 4.58 33.87 -2.29
CA ASP A 289 3.21 33.42 -2.59
C ASP A 289 2.69 32.45 -1.52
N ASP A 290 1.36 32.43 -1.33
CA ASP A 290 0.69 31.39 -0.56
C ASP A 290 0.56 30.09 -1.36
N LEU A 291 0.38 28.96 -0.66
CA LEU A 291 -0.03 27.71 -1.29
C LEU A 291 -1.36 27.91 -2.01
N HIS A 292 -1.40 27.57 -3.29
CA HIS A 292 -2.62 27.61 -4.09
C HIS A 292 -2.79 26.30 -4.87
N SER A 293 -4.05 25.96 -5.14
CA SER A 293 -4.40 24.73 -5.85
C SER A 293 -4.21 24.90 -7.35
N VAL A 294 -3.52 23.95 -7.96
CA VAL A 294 -3.36 23.83 -9.41
C VAL A 294 -3.78 22.43 -9.87
N PRO A 295 -4.33 22.28 -11.09
CA PRO A 295 -4.65 20.96 -11.64
C PRO A 295 -3.38 20.15 -11.86
N VAL A 296 -3.46 18.84 -11.59
CA VAL A 296 -2.41 17.88 -11.96
C VAL A 296 -2.37 17.77 -13.50
N PRO A 297 -1.20 17.86 -14.15
CA PRO A 297 -1.11 17.72 -15.60
C PRO A 297 -1.62 16.36 -16.08
N ALA A 298 -2.20 16.33 -17.29
CA ALA A 298 -2.97 15.19 -17.80
C ALA A 298 -2.16 13.88 -17.84
N GLU A 299 -0.87 13.94 -18.13
CA GLU A 299 0.05 12.80 -18.16
C GLU A 299 0.29 12.17 -16.78
N PHE A 300 0.00 12.89 -15.70
CA PHE A 300 0.08 12.40 -14.33
C PHE A 300 -1.28 11.94 -13.78
N LEU A 301 -2.38 12.07 -14.53
CA LEU A 301 -3.69 11.58 -14.11
C LEU A 301 -3.82 10.05 -14.09
N LYS A 302 -3.00 9.33 -14.86
CA LYS A 302 -2.87 7.85 -14.85
C LYS A 302 -1.52 7.41 -15.40
N PRO A 303 -1.01 6.19 -15.10
CA PRO A 303 0.18 5.66 -15.76
C PRO A 303 0.04 5.71 -17.26
N LYS A 304 1.18 5.84 -17.94
CA LYS A 304 1.22 5.82 -19.39
C LYS A 304 0.54 4.54 -19.90
N ASP A 305 -0.31 4.71 -20.92
CA ASP A 305 -1.05 3.64 -21.60
C ASP A 305 -2.08 2.88 -20.74
N SER A 306 -2.25 3.20 -19.45
CA SER A 306 -3.31 2.61 -18.62
C SER A 306 -4.69 2.83 -19.28
N PRO A 307 -5.55 1.81 -19.37
CA PRO A 307 -6.87 1.90 -20.00
C PRO A 307 -7.87 2.67 -19.14
N ARG A 308 -7.53 2.97 -17.87
CA ARG A 308 -8.40 3.72 -16.96
C ARG A 308 -8.75 5.09 -17.56
N ASP A 309 -10.03 5.47 -17.46
CA ASP A 309 -10.47 6.84 -17.75
C ASP A 309 -10.36 7.69 -16.48
N PRO A 310 -9.49 8.72 -16.43
CA PRO A 310 -9.35 9.57 -15.24
C PRO A 310 -10.58 10.45 -14.96
N ALA A 311 -11.53 10.56 -15.89
CA ALA A 311 -12.79 11.27 -15.71
C ALA A 311 -13.92 10.41 -15.13
N GLN A 312 -13.72 9.10 -14.96
CA GLN A 312 -14.75 8.18 -14.47
C GLN A 312 -14.47 7.66 -13.06
N GLY A 313 -15.57 7.45 -12.31
CA GLY A 313 -15.58 6.97 -10.93
C GLY A 313 -15.09 7.99 -9.90
N THR A 314 -14.89 7.56 -8.66
CA THR A 314 -14.52 8.45 -7.55
C THR A 314 -13.01 8.73 -7.57
N PRO A 315 -12.56 10.00 -7.77
CA PRO A 315 -11.14 10.32 -7.90
C PRO A 315 -10.26 9.78 -6.76
N ALA A 316 -10.75 9.84 -5.52
CA ALA A 316 -10.05 9.36 -4.32
C ALA A 316 -9.82 7.83 -4.25
N THR A 317 -10.34 7.06 -5.21
CA THR A 317 -10.25 5.59 -5.20
C THR A 317 -9.87 4.97 -6.54
N VAL A 318 -10.27 5.54 -7.67
CA VAL A 318 -10.11 4.89 -8.98
C VAL A 318 -8.66 4.74 -9.43
N PHE A 319 -7.75 5.60 -8.97
CA PHE A 319 -6.32 5.46 -9.28
C PHE A 319 -5.74 4.14 -8.80
N ARG A 320 -6.39 3.47 -7.85
CA ARG A 320 -5.92 2.21 -7.27
C ARG A 320 -6.01 1.04 -8.23
N TYR A 321 -6.83 1.15 -9.28
CA TYR A 321 -6.89 0.16 -10.37
C TYR A 321 -5.56 0.08 -11.12
N ASP A 322 -4.78 1.16 -11.10
CA ASP A 322 -3.47 1.20 -11.74
C ASP A 322 -2.43 0.33 -11.04
N LEU A 323 -2.69 -0.17 -9.81
CA LEU A 323 -1.90 -1.24 -9.20
C LEU A 323 -1.85 -2.46 -10.11
N MET A 324 -3.02 -2.90 -10.60
CA MET A 324 -3.10 -4.05 -11.50
C MET A 324 -2.44 -3.76 -12.83
N TRP A 325 -2.62 -2.54 -13.36
CA TRP A 325 -1.96 -2.12 -14.59
C TRP A 325 -0.44 -2.21 -14.47
N GLU A 326 0.15 -1.70 -13.39
CA GLU A 326 1.59 -1.77 -13.17
C GLU A 326 2.07 -3.21 -13.00
N PHE A 327 1.37 -4.02 -12.20
CA PHE A 327 1.72 -5.41 -11.98
C PHE A 327 1.71 -6.22 -13.28
N VAL A 328 0.65 -6.09 -14.08
CA VAL A 328 0.51 -6.76 -15.38
C VAL A 328 1.55 -6.25 -16.37
N SER A 329 1.80 -4.93 -16.42
CA SER A 329 2.81 -4.34 -17.30
C SER A 329 4.21 -4.86 -16.97
N ALA A 330 4.56 -4.94 -15.68
CA ALA A 330 5.85 -5.49 -15.26
C ALA A 330 6.05 -6.96 -15.70
N ILE A 331 4.98 -7.78 -15.62
CA ILE A 331 5.00 -9.17 -16.11
C ILE A 331 5.20 -9.22 -17.63
N VAL A 332 4.38 -8.49 -18.38
CA VAL A 332 4.42 -8.49 -19.86
C VAL A 332 5.76 -7.96 -20.39
N GLU A 333 6.32 -6.94 -19.73
CA GLU A 333 7.56 -6.28 -20.14
C GLU A 333 8.81 -7.00 -19.60
N GLY A 334 8.66 -7.97 -18.69
CA GLY A 334 9.78 -8.69 -18.08
C GLY A 334 10.69 -7.80 -17.22
N ARG A 335 10.09 -6.84 -16.50
CA ARG A 335 10.80 -5.90 -15.61
C ARG A 335 10.33 -6.05 -14.16
N GLU A 336 11.06 -5.45 -13.23
CA GLU A 336 10.59 -5.32 -11.85
C GLU A 336 9.37 -4.38 -11.79
N ALA A 337 8.41 -4.73 -10.92
CA ALA A 337 7.26 -3.88 -10.62
C ALA A 337 7.66 -2.80 -9.60
N VAL A 338 7.05 -1.62 -9.69
CA VAL A 338 7.27 -0.53 -8.73
C VAL A 338 5.95 -0.09 -8.10
N PRO A 339 5.76 -0.23 -6.76
CA PRO A 339 6.73 -0.68 -5.78
C PRO A 339 6.81 -2.22 -5.66
N SER A 340 8.03 -2.73 -5.53
CA SER A 340 8.34 -4.15 -5.39
C SER A 340 8.26 -4.62 -3.92
N PHE A 341 8.63 -5.88 -3.67
CA PHE A 341 8.81 -6.36 -2.28
C PHE A 341 10.02 -5.73 -1.59
N ARG A 342 10.97 -5.19 -2.36
CA ARG A 342 12.09 -4.42 -1.80
C ARG A 342 11.60 -3.13 -1.15
N ASP A 343 10.70 -2.41 -1.82
CA ASP A 343 10.07 -1.21 -1.27
C ASP A 343 9.28 -1.54 0.00
N GLY A 344 8.52 -2.63 -0.02
CA GLY A 344 7.79 -3.12 1.15
C GLY A 344 8.71 -3.55 2.31
N LEU A 345 9.84 -4.20 2.03
CA LEU A 345 10.86 -4.55 3.03
C LEU A 345 11.46 -3.30 3.67
N ASN A 346 11.83 -2.31 2.86
CA ASN A 346 12.39 -1.06 3.37
C ASN A 346 11.36 -0.30 4.23
N ALA A 347 10.10 -0.26 3.83
CA ALA A 347 9.05 0.36 4.64
C ALA A 347 8.82 -0.40 5.96
N GLN A 348 8.89 -1.74 5.93
CA GLN A 348 8.76 -2.58 7.11
C GLN A 348 9.94 -2.42 8.08
N LEU A 349 11.18 -2.36 7.58
CA LEU A 349 12.38 -2.09 8.38
C LEU A 349 12.27 -0.78 9.16
N VAL A 350 11.77 0.27 8.50
CA VAL A 350 11.53 1.56 9.16
C VAL A 350 10.42 1.45 10.20
N ALA A 351 9.31 0.77 9.89
CA ALA A 351 8.21 0.60 10.83
C ALA A 351 8.64 -0.21 12.08
N ASP A 352 9.39 -1.29 11.91
CA ASP A 352 9.96 -2.07 13.01
C ASP A 352 10.92 -1.21 13.87
N ALA A 353 11.75 -0.39 13.22
CA ALA A 353 12.63 0.54 13.92
C ALA A 353 11.85 1.58 14.74
N VAL A 354 10.67 2.04 14.28
CA VAL A 354 9.83 2.96 15.06
C VAL A 354 9.35 2.30 16.36
N LEU A 355 8.98 1.02 16.32
CA LEU A 355 8.62 0.26 17.52
C LEU A 355 9.82 0.10 18.46
N GLN A 356 10.99 -0.23 17.93
CA GLN A 356 12.22 -0.33 18.72
C GLN A 356 12.62 1.01 19.35
N SER A 357 12.49 2.10 18.59
CA SER A 357 12.75 3.47 19.06
C SER A 357 11.81 3.85 20.20
N HIS A 358 10.53 3.49 20.10
CA HIS A 358 9.54 3.71 21.16
C HIS A 358 9.93 3.01 22.47
N GLU A 359 10.34 1.75 22.38
CA GLU A 359 10.73 0.93 23.53
C GLU A 359 12.02 1.42 24.19
N THR A 360 13.03 1.76 23.39
CA THR A 360 14.37 2.13 23.85
C THR A 360 14.54 3.62 24.12
N ARG A 361 13.64 4.47 23.60
CA ARG A 361 13.68 5.94 23.63
C ARG A 361 14.94 6.52 22.98
N GLN A 362 15.35 5.93 21.86
CA GLN A 362 16.58 6.28 21.16
C GLN A 362 16.36 6.44 19.65
N TRP A 363 17.31 7.12 19.00
CA TRP A 363 17.41 7.12 17.54
C TRP A 363 17.86 5.74 17.04
N MET A 364 17.18 5.22 16.02
CA MET A 364 17.52 3.97 15.36
C MET A 364 18.18 4.28 14.02
N GLU A 365 19.38 3.74 13.81
CA GLU A 365 20.07 3.76 12.52
C GLU A 365 19.44 2.70 11.60
N LEU A 366 19.30 3.01 10.30
CA LEU A 366 18.59 2.19 9.33
C LEU A 366 19.53 1.63 8.27
N GLU A 367 19.51 0.31 8.14
CA GLU A 367 20.14 -0.44 7.05
C GLU A 367 19.06 -0.94 6.11
N LEU A 368 18.85 -0.21 5.00
CA LEU A 368 17.84 -0.51 3.99
C LEU A 368 18.46 -1.33 2.85
N VAL A 369 17.64 -2.15 2.20
CA VAL A 369 18.01 -3.11 1.14
C VAL A 369 17.99 -2.47 -0.24
#